data_AF-A0A1E4BDW0-F1
#
_entry.id   AF-A0A1E4BDW0-F1
#
_cell.length_a   1.000
_cell.length_b   1.000
_cell.length_c   1.000
_cell.angle_alpha   90.00
_cell.angle_beta   90.00
_cell.angle_gamma   90.00
#
_symmetry.space_group_name_H-M   'P 1'
#
loop_
_entity.id
_entity.type
_entity.pdbx_description
1 polymer ?
#
loop_
_entity_poly.entity_id
_entity_poly.type
_entity_poly.pdbx_seq_one_letter_code
_entity_poly.pdbx_strand_id
1 'polypeptide(L)' 'MPGISRIDQESTRTHGYFVRVGYHRTKEGAWRPKHRAFFGDAGHGGKEKAFKAAVKWLKEAQKK' A
#
# COMPACT_ATOMS: atom_id res chain seq x y z
N MET A 1 4.18 0.49 9.86
CA MET A 1 4.33 -0.95 9.56
C MET A 1 5.17 -1.09 8.30
N PRO A 2 6.10 -2.05 8.25
CA PRO A 2 6.91 -2.27 7.05
C PRO A 2 5.99 -2.61 5.87
N GLY A 3 6.11 -1.84 4.78
CA GLY A 3 5.34 -2.05 3.55
C GLY A 3 3.99 -1.36 3.46
N ILE A 4 3.48 -0.66 4.48
CA ILE A 4 2.31 0.23 4.37
C ILE A 4 2.73 1.66 4.65
N SER A 5 2.54 2.54 3.68
CA SER A 5 2.77 3.98 3.75
C SER A 5 1.44 4.72 3.74
N ARG A 6 1.26 5.69 4.63
CA ARG A 6 0.13 6.61 4.57
C ARG A 6 0.39 7.62 3.46
N ILE A 7 -0.59 7.81 2.58
CA ILE A 7 -0.61 8.92 1.63
C ILE A 7 -1.60 9.93 2.17
N ASP A 8 -1.08 11.12 2.45
CA ASP A 8 -1.88 12.28 2.80
C ASP A 8 -1.43 13.41 1.87
N GLN A 9 -2.03 13.44 0.68
CA GLN A 9 -1.70 14.41 -0.36
C GLN A 9 -2.80 15.46 -0.40
N GLU A 10 -2.62 16.51 0.41
CA GLU A 10 -3.59 17.61 0.55
C GLU A 10 -3.88 18.31 -0.78
N SER A 11 -2.86 18.48 -1.63
CA SER A 11 -2.98 19.14 -2.94
C SER A 11 -3.97 18.45 -3.89
N THR A 12 -4.08 17.13 -3.83
CA THR A 12 -5.02 16.34 -4.65
C THR A 12 -6.17 15.75 -3.82
N ARG A 13 -6.29 16.14 -2.55
CA ARG A 13 -7.23 15.57 -1.56
C ARG A 13 -7.19 14.04 -1.53
N THR A 14 -6.03 13.47 -1.83
CA THR A 14 -5.85 12.02 -1.91
C THR A 14 -5.34 11.53 -0.57
N HIS A 15 -6.26 10.96 0.20
CA HIS A 15 -6.01 10.40 1.51
C HIS A 15 -6.16 8.89 1.41
N GLY A 16 -5.18 8.12 1.86
CA GLY A 16 -5.23 6.66 1.78
C GLY A 16 -3.99 5.96 2.27
N TYR A 17 -3.94 4.64 2.08
CA TYR A 17 -2.80 3.80 2.42
C TYR A 17 -2.26 3.12 1.17
N PHE A 18 -0.94 3.21 0.98
CA PHE A 18 -0.22 2.55 -0.09
C PHE A 18 0.57 1.38 0.45
N VAL A 19 0.32 0.19 -0.07
CA VAL A 19 1.02 -1.03 0.32
C VAL A 19 2.03 -1.39 -0.76
N ARG A 20 3.28 -1.68 -0.38
CA ARG A 20 4.39 -2.07 -1.24
C ARG A 20 5.25 -3.13 -0.56
N VAL A 21 5.22 -4.37 -1.06
CA VAL A 21 5.96 -5.52 -0.49
C VAL A 21 6.54 -6.47 -1.54
N GLY A 22 7.34 -7.43 -1.07
CA GLY A 22 7.99 -8.42 -1.91
C GLY A 22 9.02 -7.77 -2.83
N TYR A 23 9.91 -6.94 -2.28
CA TYR A 23 10.94 -6.32 -3.11
C TYR A 23 11.83 -7.40 -3.69
N HIS A 24 12.01 -7.35 -5.00
CA HIS A 24 12.96 -8.18 -5.71
C HIS A 24 13.93 -7.28 -6.45
N ARG A 25 15.14 -7.78 -6.63
CA ARG A 25 16.16 -7.11 -7.42
C ARG A 25 15.88 -7.39 -8.89
N THR A 26 15.68 -6.34 -9.67
CA THR A 26 15.55 -6.46 -11.13
C THR A 26 16.91 -6.78 -11.74
N LYS A 27 16.92 -7.26 -13.00
CA LYS A 27 18.16 -7.53 -13.75
C LYS A 27 19.06 -6.28 -13.88
N GLU A 28 18.46 -5.10 -13.85
CA GLU A 28 19.13 -3.79 -13.88
C GLU A 28 19.69 -3.36 -12.50
N GLY A 29 19.55 -4.20 -11.46
CA GLY A 29 20.08 -3.95 -10.13
C GLY A 29 19.19 -3.13 -9.20
N ALA A 30 18.06 -2.60 -9.69
CA ALA A 30 17.11 -1.82 -8.90
C ALA A 30 16.17 -2.71 -8.07
N TRP A 31 15.79 -2.25 -6.88
CA TRP A 31 14.80 -2.93 -6.05
C TRP A 31 13.39 -2.47 -6.41
N ARG A 32 12.54 -3.39 -6.87
CA ARG A 32 11.12 -3.09 -7.18
C ARG A 32 10.18 -3.94 -6.33
N PRO A 33 9.12 -3.35 -5.76
CA PRO A 33 8.11 -4.12 -5.04
C PRO A 33 7.35 -5.01 -6.04
N LYS A 34 7.26 -6.30 -5.74
CA LYS A 34 6.48 -7.28 -6.52
C LYS A 34 4.97 -7.04 -6.37
N HIS A 35 4.54 -6.62 -5.18
CA HIS A 35 3.14 -6.39 -4.85
C HIS A 35 2.96 -4.92 -4.43
N ARG A 36 2.08 -4.21 -5.14
CA ARG A 36 1.67 -2.84 -4.81
C ARG A 36 0.15 -2.66 -4.88
N ALA A 37 -0.43 -1.89 -3.94
CA ALA A 37 -1.85 -1.52 -3.96
C ALA A 37 -2.09 -0.20 -3.22
N PHE A 38 -3.13 0.53 -3.63
CA PHE A 38 -3.56 1.77 -2.99
C PHE A 38 -4.99 1.65 -2.45
N PHE A 39 -5.19 2.08 -1.21
CA PHE A 39 -6.45 2.03 -0.49
C PHE A 39 -6.84 3.45 -0.08
N GLY A 40 -7.61 4.12 -0.93
CA GLY A 40 -8.10 5.48 -0.65
C GLY A 40 -9.17 5.51 0.43
N ASP A 41 -9.10 6.47 1.34
CA ASP A 41 -10.05 6.65 2.45
C ASP A 41 -11.47 6.90 1.93
N ALA A 42 -11.62 7.75 0.91
CA ALA A 42 -12.92 8.08 0.32
C ALA A 42 -13.63 6.84 -0.24
N GLY A 43 -12.90 5.94 -0.91
CA GLY A 43 -13.46 4.71 -1.48
C GLY A 43 -13.67 3.59 -0.48
N HIS A 44 -12.98 3.60 0.67
CA HIS A 44 -13.03 2.52 1.66
C HIS A 44 -13.84 2.86 2.91
N GLY A 45 -14.42 4.06 2.99
CA GLY A 45 -15.26 4.49 4.11
C GLY A 45 -14.46 4.99 5.30
N GLY A 46 -13.36 5.69 5.03
CA GLY A 46 -12.53 6.38 6.02
C GLY A 46 -11.21 5.69 6.35
N LYS A 47 -10.38 6.40 7.12
CA LYS A 47 -9.01 6.01 7.48
C LYS A 47 -8.91 4.62 8.11
N GLU A 48 -9.80 4.29 9.04
CA GLU A 48 -9.75 3.00 9.74
C GLU A 48 -10.07 1.82 8.83
N LYS A 49 -11.09 1.96 7.96
CA LYS A 49 -11.47 0.91 7.01
C LYS A 49 -10.43 0.75 5.91
N ALA A 50 -9.88 1.85 5.40
CA ALA A 50 -8.76 1.84 4.46
C ALA A 50 -7.52 1.16 5.07
N PHE A 51 -7.21 1.45 6.33
CA PHE A 51 -6.11 0.78 7.04
C PHE A 51 -6.36 -0.72 7.21
N LYS A 52 -7.56 -1.13 7.64
CA LYS A 52 -7.93 -2.55 7.74
C LYS A 52 -7.83 -3.27 6.40
N ALA A 53 -8.29 -2.65 5.32
CA ALA A 53 -8.18 -3.19 3.96
C ALA A 53 -6.71 -3.35 3.54
N ALA A 54 -5.88 -2.32 3.77
CA ALA A 54 -4.45 -2.35 3.49
C ALA A 54 -3.72 -3.44 4.28
N VAL A 55 -4.07 -3.64 5.55
CA VAL A 55 -3.50 -4.70 6.40
C VAL A 55 -3.92 -6.09 5.95
N LYS A 56 -5.21 -6.27 5.62
CA LYS A 56 -5.71 -7.54 5.10
C LYS A 56 -4.98 -7.92 3.81
N TRP A 57 -4.90 -6.97 2.87
CA TRP A 57 -4.21 -7.17 1.61
C TRP A 57 -2.71 -7.43 1.80
N LEU A 58 -2.05 -6.73 2.72
CA LEU A 58 -0.64 -6.98 3.07
C LEU A 58 -0.41 -8.44 3.49
N LYS A 59 -1.28 -8.98 4.36
CA LYS A 59 -1.18 -10.37 4.83
C LYS A 59 -1.36 -11.37 3.67
N GLU A 60 -2.29 -11.09 2.76
CA GLU A 60 -2.49 -11.92 1.57
C GLU A 60 -1.32 -11.83 0.60
N ALA A 61 -0.76 -10.64 0.42
CA ALA A 61 0.39 -10.39 -0.45
C ALA A 61 1.71 -10.96 0.09
N GLN A 62 1.86 -11.09 1.42
CA GLN A 62 3.02 -11.75 2.03
C GLN A 62 2.95 -13.28 2.00
N LYS A 63 1.75 -13.86 1.89
CA LYS A 63 1.55 -15.31 1.78
C LYS A 63 1.82 -15.86 0.37
N LYS A 64 2.10 -14.99 -0.61
CA LYS A 64 2.18 -15.30 -2.04
C LYS A 64 3.58 -15.05 -2.61
#